data_AF-A0A6A5ZCU5-F1
#
_entry.id   AF-A0A6A5ZCU5-F1
#
_cell.length_a   1.000
_cell.length_b   1.000
_cell.length_c   1.000
_cell.angle_alpha   90.00
_cell.angle_beta   90.00
_cell.angle_gamma   90.00
#
_symmetry.space_group_name_H-M   'P 1'
#
loop_
_entity.id
_entity.type
_entity.pdbx_description
1 polymer ?
#
loop_
_entity_poly.entity_id
_entity_poly.type
_entity_poly.pdbx_seq_one_letter_code
_entity_poly.pdbx_strand_id
1 'polypeptide(L)'
;RNHDYLTEIGLAAFDSRDMQHFAANPGPHAEKMLKQIYFYHFRILPNTHMVNRTWCVGVPENNRFGVTLFTTHEETKGMMKQSFNWPVDEADPLKGNCPVIFLGHAGHGDLQRLRDALGFDASGTVVRIIDTQVMARGLGLHHQQIGLGSLMSCYGCPYRDSHTAGNDAAYTIIDAILMAVYGRNVPKFSKTPLQVVDEVEEASIRRSVCDWGTRPSARAAMLIRICEKTVVRGPDA
;
A
#
# COMPACT_ATOMS: atom_id res chain seq x y z
N ARG A 1 -0.87 -22.77 -14.82
CA ARG A 1 -0.69 -21.42 -14.25
C ARG A 1 -0.30 -21.63 -12.80
N ASN A 2 0.82 -21.08 -12.35
CA ASN A 2 1.22 -21.22 -10.96
C ASN A 2 1.14 -19.83 -10.31
N HIS A 3 0.06 -19.61 -9.55
CA HIS A 3 -0.17 -18.40 -8.75
C HIS A 3 0.44 -18.55 -7.35
N ASP A 4 1.15 -19.65 -7.09
CA ASP A 4 1.52 -20.06 -5.74
C ASP A 4 2.76 -19.33 -5.19
N TYR A 5 3.37 -18.43 -5.97
CA TYR A 5 4.61 -17.75 -5.57
C TYR A 5 4.41 -16.25 -5.39
N LEU A 6 4.33 -15.86 -4.12
CA LEU A 6 4.40 -14.48 -3.68
C LEU A 6 5.80 -13.90 -3.98
N THR A 7 5.87 -12.92 -4.88
CA THR A 7 7.15 -12.30 -5.29
C THR A 7 7.41 -10.97 -4.59
N GLU A 8 6.36 -10.16 -4.43
CA GLU A 8 6.46 -8.78 -3.95
C GLU A 8 5.26 -8.42 -3.07
N ILE A 9 5.50 -7.67 -2.00
CA ILE A 9 4.46 -7.08 -1.14
C ILE A 9 4.70 -5.58 -1.06
N GLY A 10 3.66 -4.80 -1.33
CA GLY A 10 3.62 -3.38 -1.05
C GLY A 10 2.75 -3.13 0.16
N LEU A 11 3.26 -2.33 1.09
CA LEU A 11 2.55 -1.95 2.31
C LEU A 11 2.62 -0.44 2.43
N ALA A 12 1.47 0.21 2.60
CA ALA A 12 1.36 1.61 2.95
C ALA A 12 0.55 1.73 4.24
N ALA A 13 1.08 2.42 5.26
CA ALA A 13 0.45 2.46 6.58
C ALA A 13 0.50 3.87 7.18
N PHE A 14 -0.53 4.25 7.93
CA PHE A 14 -0.57 5.52 8.65
C PHE A 14 -1.44 5.48 9.91
N ASP A 15 -1.07 6.22 10.95
CA ASP A 15 -1.91 6.44 12.11
C ASP A 15 -3.09 7.37 11.81
N SER A 16 -4.30 6.92 12.11
CA SER A 16 -5.50 7.75 11.96
C SER A 16 -5.43 9.05 12.78
N ARG A 17 -4.69 9.05 13.90
CA ARG A 17 -4.48 10.20 14.78
C ARG A 17 -3.51 11.22 14.15
N ASP A 18 -2.48 10.74 13.46
CA ASP A 18 -1.56 11.60 12.71
C ASP A 18 -2.30 12.28 11.55
N MET A 19 -3.23 11.56 10.91
CA MET A 19 -4.09 12.10 9.87
C MET A 19 -5.11 13.10 10.40
N GLN A 20 -5.72 12.81 11.56
CA GLN A 20 -6.74 13.66 12.17
C GLN A 20 -6.21 15.06 12.47
N HIS A 21 -4.94 15.18 12.83
CA HIS A 21 -4.28 16.47 13.06
C HIS A 21 -4.36 17.40 11.83
N PHE A 22 -4.37 16.85 10.62
CA PHE A 22 -4.43 17.60 9.38
C PHE A 22 -5.83 17.67 8.75
N ALA A 23 -6.86 17.06 9.35
CA ALA A 23 -8.19 16.98 8.76
C ALA A 23 -8.80 18.37 8.46
N ALA A 24 -8.56 19.37 9.32
CA ALA A 24 -9.05 20.73 9.12
C ALA A 24 -8.27 21.51 8.03
N ASN A 25 -7.03 21.13 7.75
CA ASN A 25 -6.19 21.75 6.74
C ASN A 25 -5.22 20.72 6.15
N PRO A 26 -5.69 19.88 5.21
CA PRO A 26 -4.90 18.77 4.67
C PRO A 26 -3.82 19.26 3.69
N GLY A 27 -3.83 20.54 3.32
CA GLY A 27 -2.94 21.13 2.31
C GLY A 27 -3.39 20.82 0.88
N PRO A 28 -2.65 21.31 -0.13
CA PRO A 28 -2.89 20.99 -1.54
C PRO A 28 -2.94 19.49 -1.76
N HIS A 29 -3.98 18.97 -2.41
CA HIS A 29 -4.13 17.53 -2.70
C HIS A 29 -3.84 16.61 -1.50
N ALA A 30 -4.23 17.03 -0.29
CA ALA A 30 -3.98 16.35 0.97
C ALA A 30 -2.50 16.08 1.30
N GLU A 31 -1.57 16.86 0.75
CA GLU A 31 -0.13 16.73 0.91
C GLU A 31 0.31 16.49 2.35
N LYS A 32 -0.25 17.21 3.33
CA LYS A 32 0.16 17.09 4.74
C LYS A 32 -0.22 15.73 5.33
N MET A 33 -1.37 15.19 4.92
CA MET A 33 -1.83 13.85 5.27
C MET A 33 -0.98 12.79 4.56
N LEU A 34 -0.83 12.90 3.24
CA LEU A 34 -0.06 11.95 2.43
C LEU A 34 1.39 11.81 2.92
N LYS A 35 2.00 12.92 3.38
CA LYS A 35 3.33 12.91 3.98
C LYS A 35 3.41 12.18 5.32
N GLN A 36 2.32 11.73 5.95
CA GLN A 36 2.35 10.90 7.17
C GLN A 36 2.36 9.40 6.89
N ILE A 37 2.28 9.00 5.62
CA ILE A 37 2.21 7.59 5.23
C ILE A 37 3.61 7.00 5.20
N TYR A 38 3.76 5.82 5.79
CA TYR A 38 4.93 4.96 5.65
C TYR A 38 4.72 4.00 4.50
N PHE A 39 5.71 3.90 3.62
CA PHE A 39 5.67 3.02 2.44
C PHE A 39 6.78 1.99 2.54
N TYR A 40 6.43 0.74 2.27
CA TYR A 40 7.33 -0.39 2.33
C TYR A 40 7.13 -1.27 1.10
N HIS A 41 8.24 -1.73 0.53
CA HIS A 41 8.24 -2.64 -0.59
C HIS A 41 9.14 -3.84 -0.27
N PHE A 42 8.54 -5.02 -0.14
CA PHE A 42 9.25 -6.25 0.16
C PHE A 42 9.37 -7.09 -1.10
N ARG A 43 10.58 -7.56 -1.41
CA ARG A 43 10.85 -8.56 -2.45
C ARG A 43 11.31 -9.85 -1.79
N ILE A 44 10.61 -10.94 -2.07
CA ILE A 44 10.86 -12.23 -1.40
C ILE A 44 12.03 -12.93 -2.11
N LEU A 45 13.18 -13.02 -1.44
CA LEU A 45 14.48 -13.50 -1.94
C LEU A 45 14.41 -14.79 -2.77
N PRO A 46 13.77 -15.89 -2.30
CA PRO A 46 13.61 -17.12 -3.07
C PRO A 46 12.98 -16.92 -4.45
N ASN A 47 12.17 -15.87 -4.63
CA ASN A 47 11.39 -15.61 -5.83
C ASN A 47 11.86 -14.33 -6.57
N THR A 48 12.95 -13.69 -6.14
CA THR A 48 13.44 -12.42 -6.73
C THR A 48 13.82 -12.51 -8.20
N HIS A 49 14.28 -13.69 -8.64
CA HIS A 49 14.60 -13.99 -10.03
C HIS A 49 13.35 -14.18 -10.91
N MET A 50 12.17 -14.32 -10.31
CA MET A 50 10.91 -14.48 -11.02
C MET A 50 10.39 -13.10 -11.43
N VAL A 51 10.52 -12.78 -12.72
CA VAL A 51 9.98 -11.54 -13.31
C VAL A 51 8.86 -11.91 -14.29
N ASN A 52 7.70 -11.25 -14.18
CA ASN A 52 6.62 -11.38 -15.15
C ASN A 52 7.11 -10.79 -16.47
N ARG A 53 7.24 -11.65 -17.47
CA ARG A 53 7.64 -11.27 -18.83
C ARG A 53 6.47 -11.24 -19.80
N THR A 54 5.27 -11.62 -19.37
CA THR A 54 4.17 -11.99 -20.27
C THR A 54 3.00 -11.02 -20.25
N TRP A 55 2.61 -10.46 -19.10
CA TRP A 55 1.37 -9.67 -18.98
C TRP A 55 1.59 -8.26 -18.45
N CYS A 56 2.63 -8.06 -17.65
CA CYS A 56 3.18 -6.76 -17.28
C CYS A 56 4.68 -6.98 -17.14
N VAL A 57 5.50 -6.34 -17.98
CA VAL A 57 6.96 -6.40 -17.86
C VAL A 57 7.33 -5.78 -16.52
N GLY A 58 7.58 -6.63 -15.53
CA GLY A 58 7.96 -6.17 -14.21
C GLY A 58 9.31 -5.46 -14.28
N VAL A 59 9.37 -4.19 -13.91
CA VAL A 59 10.64 -3.49 -13.62
C VAL A 59 10.72 -3.33 -12.10
N PRO A 60 11.05 -4.40 -11.36
CA PRO A 60 10.95 -4.41 -9.89
C PRO A 60 11.92 -3.42 -9.22
N GLU A 61 12.87 -2.88 -9.97
CA GLU A 61 13.81 -1.83 -9.54
C GLU A 61 13.18 -0.42 -9.55
N ASN A 62 12.01 -0.22 -10.17
CA ASN A 62 11.37 1.09 -10.28
C ASN A 62 10.39 1.39 -9.13
N ASN A 63 10.65 0.86 -7.93
CA ASN A 63 9.86 1.25 -6.77
C ASN A 63 10.18 2.70 -6.39
N ARG A 64 9.15 3.54 -6.36
CA ARG A 64 9.28 4.98 -6.17
C ARG A 64 9.15 5.37 -4.70
N PHE A 65 8.28 4.68 -3.95
CA PHE A 65 7.95 5.05 -2.57
C PHE A 65 8.69 4.20 -1.55
N GLY A 66 9.31 4.86 -0.57
CA GLY A 66 10.11 4.19 0.46
C GLY A 66 11.32 3.46 -0.13
N VAL A 67 11.76 2.38 0.54
CA VAL A 67 12.87 1.55 0.11
C VAL A 67 12.43 0.11 -0.14
N THR A 68 13.06 -0.52 -1.14
CA THR A 68 12.89 -1.96 -1.42
C THR A 68 13.74 -2.78 -0.45
N LEU A 69 13.11 -3.72 0.24
CA LEU A 69 13.75 -4.65 1.17
C LEU A 69 13.68 -6.07 0.61
N PHE A 70 14.84 -6.71 0.53
CA PHE A 70 14.94 -8.10 0.12
C PHE A 70 14.87 -8.98 1.36
N THR A 71 13.88 -9.85 1.42
CA THR A 71 13.55 -10.61 2.63
C THR A 71 13.30 -12.08 2.30
N THR A 72 13.62 -12.95 3.23
CA THR A 72 13.17 -14.35 3.21
C THR A 72 11.66 -14.42 3.51
N HIS A 73 11.08 -15.59 3.28
CA HIS A 73 9.67 -15.83 3.60
C HIS A 73 9.39 -15.63 5.10
N GLU A 74 10.25 -16.15 5.99
CA GLU A 74 10.09 -16.00 7.44
C GLU A 74 10.23 -14.54 7.91
N GLU A 75 11.19 -13.80 7.35
CA GLU A 75 11.31 -12.36 7.61
C GLU A 75 10.06 -11.62 7.16
N THR A 76 9.56 -11.89 5.95
CA THR A 76 8.33 -11.30 5.43
C THR A 76 7.15 -11.58 6.36
N LYS A 77 6.99 -12.83 6.80
CA LYS A 77 5.94 -13.24 7.75
C LYS A 77 6.07 -12.50 9.08
N GLY A 78 7.29 -12.38 9.62
CA GLY A 78 7.59 -11.60 10.82
C GLY A 78 7.21 -10.14 10.67
N MET A 79 7.54 -9.53 9.53
CA MET A 79 7.19 -8.15 9.20
C MET A 79 5.68 -7.95 9.07
N MET A 80 4.94 -8.88 8.45
CA MET A 80 3.48 -8.84 8.42
C MET A 80 2.89 -8.90 9.83
N LYS A 81 3.38 -9.83 10.68
CA LYS A 81 2.95 -9.89 12.09
C LYS A 81 3.18 -8.57 12.81
N GLN A 82 4.37 -7.99 12.69
CA GLN A 82 4.67 -6.70 13.31
C GLN A 82 3.76 -5.59 12.77
N SER A 83 3.51 -5.56 11.48
CA SER A 83 2.68 -4.55 10.82
C SER A 83 1.23 -4.57 11.30
N PHE A 84 0.62 -5.75 11.44
CA PHE A 84 -0.80 -5.89 11.82
C PHE A 84 -1.07 -5.94 13.33
N ASN A 85 -0.05 -6.06 14.17
CA ASN A 85 -0.20 -6.26 15.62
C ASN A 85 0.44 -5.14 16.43
N TRP A 86 0.18 -3.89 16.05
CA TRP A 86 0.65 -2.74 16.82
C TRP A 86 -0.12 -2.62 18.13
N PRO A 87 0.54 -2.51 19.29
CA PRO A 87 -0.15 -2.43 20.56
C PRO A 87 -0.97 -1.14 20.66
N VAL A 88 -2.16 -1.21 21.25
CA VAL A 88 -2.96 -0.02 21.59
C VAL A 88 -2.17 0.91 22.50
N ASP A 89 -1.38 0.33 23.40
CA ASP A 89 -0.52 1.02 24.34
C ASP A 89 0.81 0.27 24.47
N GLU A 90 1.93 0.89 24.09
CA GLU A 90 3.26 0.27 24.20
C GLU A 90 3.62 -0.04 25.67
N ALA A 91 3.10 0.75 26.62
CA ALA A 91 3.38 0.56 28.03
C ALA A 91 2.47 -0.50 28.68
N ASP A 92 1.37 -0.87 28.02
CA ASP A 92 0.39 -1.82 28.54
C ASP A 92 -0.14 -2.78 27.45
N PRO A 93 0.60 -3.88 27.17
CA PRO A 93 0.23 -4.86 26.16
C PRO A 93 -1.11 -5.57 26.42
N LEU A 94 -1.62 -5.56 27.66
CA LEU A 94 -2.90 -6.20 28.00
C LEU A 94 -4.09 -5.49 27.36
N LYS A 95 -3.92 -4.24 26.94
CA LYS A 95 -4.93 -3.49 26.16
C LYS A 95 -5.11 -4.01 24.73
N GLY A 96 -4.28 -4.97 24.31
CA GLY A 96 -4.38 -5.61 23.01
C GLY A 96 -3.81 -4.76 21.87
N ASN A 97 -4.15 -5.14 20.64
CA ASN A 97 -3.63 -4.55 19.41
C ASN A 97 -4.61 -3.54 18.82
N CYS A 98 -4.06 -2.58 18.06
CA CYS A 98 -4.82 -1.57 17.36
C CYS A 98 -5.74 -2.22 16.32
N PRO A 99 -7.00 -1.76 16.22
CA PRO A 99 -7.88 -2.20 15.14
C PRO A 99 -7.33 -1.72 13.80
N VAL A 100 -7.22 -2.64 12.84
CA VAL A 100 -6.69 -2.37 11.52
C VAL A 100 -7.83 -2.24 10.51
N ILE A 101 -7.82 -1.15 9.75
CA ILE A 101 -8.62 -1.02 8.53
C ILE A 101 -7.73 -1.43 7.36
N PHE A 102 -8.10 -2.52 6.70
CA PHE A 102 -7.45 -2.98 5.49
C PHE A 102 -8.04 -2.24 4.29
N LEU A 103 -7.22 -1.49 3.57
CA LEU A 103 -7.61 -0.87 2.31
C LEU A 103 -7.16 -1.78 1.15
N GLY A 104 -7.76 -1.67 -0.03
CA GLY A 104 -7.29 -2.35 -1.24
C GLY A 104 -7.88 -1.77 -2.51
N HIS A 105 -7.40 -2.27 -3.66
CA HIS A 105 -7.97 -2.00 -4.97
C HIS A 105 -8.25 -3.33 -5.67
N ALA A 106 -9.50 -3.80 -5.60
CA ALA A 106 -9.83 -5.22 -5.84
C ALA A 106 -9.20 -6.20 -4.82
N GLY A 107 -8.82 -5.72 -3.62
CA GLY A 107 -7.96 -6.43 -2.66
C GLY A 107 -8.63 -7.54 -1.85
N HIS A 108 -9.85 -7.96 -2.18
CA HIS A 108 -10.61 -8.96 -1.41
C HIS A 108 -9.88 -10.31 -1.27
N GLY A 109 -8.99 -10.66 -2.21
CA GLY A 109 -8.19 -11.87 -2.15
C GLY A 109 -6.83 -11.73 -1.44
N ASP A 110 -6.40 -10.51 -1.10
CA ASP A 110 -5.02 -10.28 -0.67
C ASP A 110 -4.75 -10.83 0.73
N LEU A 111 -5.70 -10.69 1.67
CA LEU A 111 -5.58 -11.32 2.99
C LEU A 111 -5.56 -12.85 2.94
N GLN A 112 -6.37 -13.44 2.04
CA GLN A 112 -6.34 -14.89 1.81
C GLN A 112 -5.00 -15.32 1.25
N ARG A 113 -4.43 -14.55 0.31
CA ARG A 113 -3.09 -14.81 -0.23
C ARG A 113 -2.00 -14.70 0.81
N LEU A 114 -2.02 -13.72 1.71
CA LEU A 114 -1.04 -13.69 2.81
C LEU A 114 -1.13 -14.93 3.68
N ARG A 115 -2.35 -15.42 3.92
CA ARG A 115 -2.55 -16.67 4.66
C ARG A 115 -1.99 -17.86 3.91
N ASP A 116 -2.33 -18.01 2.64
CA ASP A 116 -1.94 -19.18 1.85
C ASP A 116 -0.43 -19.17 1.55
N ALA A 117 0.13 -18.00 1.22
CA ALA A 117 1.52 -17.86 0.82
C ALA A 117 2.50 -17.67 1.97
N LEU A 118 2.09 -17.12 3.12
CA LEU A 118 2.99 -16.89 4.29
C LEU A 118 2.57 -17.64 5.56
N GLY A 119 1.39 -18.26 5.58
CA GLY A 119 0.78 -18.73 6.82
C GLY A 119 0.54 -17.59 7.80
N PHE A 120 0.26 -16.37 7.31
CA PHE A 120 -0.04 -15.20 8.12
C PHE A 120 -1.55 -14.92 8.15
N ASP A 121 -2.13 -14.85 9.35
CA ASP A 121 -3.54 -14.54 9.53
C ASP A 121 -3.75 -13.18 10.20
N ALA A 122 -4.46 -12.28 9.50
CA ALA A 122 -4.78 -10.93 9.97
C ALA A 122 -6.15 -10.82 10.67
N SER A 123 -6.90 -11.93 10.76
CA SER A 123 -8.28 -11.95 11.28
C SER A 123 -8.43 -11.42 12.71
N GLY A 124 -7.38 -11.48 13.52
CA GLY A 124 -7.37 -11.01 14.90
C GLY A 124 -7.30 -9.50 15.08
N THR A 125 -6.91 -8.73 14.04
CA THR A 125 -6.77 -7.27 14.15
C THR A 125 -7.48 -6.49 13.06
N VAL A 126 -7.74 -7.09 11.89
CA VAL A 126 -8.48 -6.43 10.81
C VAL A 126 -9.96 -6.35 11.15
N VAL A 127 -10.45 -5.13 11.41
CA VAL A 127 -11.86 -4.89 11.77
C VAL A 127 -12.72 -4.46 10.59
N ARG A 128 -12.10 -4.00 9.50
CA ARG A 128 -12.82 -3.57 8.30
C ARG A 128 -11.94 -3.66 7.06
N ILE A 129 -12.58 -4.00 5.94
CA ILE A 129 -11.98 -3.93 4.60
C ILE A 129 -12.65 -2.79 3.83
N ILE A 130 -11.84 -1.93 3.21
CA ILE A 130 -12.27 -0.86 2.31
C ILE A 130 -11.69 -1.16 0.92
N ASP A 131 -12.53 -1.12 -0.10
CA ASP A 131 -12.11 -1.30 -1.50
C ASP A 131 -12.30 0.02 -2.25
N THR A 132 -11.21 0.54 -2.82
CA THR A 132 -11.22 1.78 -3.62
C THR A 132 -12.14 1.68 -4.84
N GLN A 133 -12.42 0.48 -5.38
CA GLN A 133 -13.43 0.33 -6.43
C GLN A 133 -14.85 0.60 -5.93
N VAL A 134 -15.15 0.24 -4.68
CA VAL A 134 -16.44 0.53 -4.04
C VAL A 134 -16.53 2.03 -3.73
N MET A 135 -15.44 2.63 -3.24
CA MET A 135 -15.38 4.08 -3.02
C MET A 135 -15.61 4.85 -4.32
N ALA A 136 -14.90 4.49 -5.39
CA ALA A 136 -15.02 5.14 -6.69
C ALA A 136 -16.45 5.06 -7.25
N ARG A 137 -17.12 3.92 -7.07
CA ARG A 137 -18.52 3.71 -7.47
C ARG A 137 -19.50 4.51 -6.62
N GLY A 138 -19.33 4.51 -5.30
CA GLY A 138 -20.15 5.30 -4.38
C GLY A 138 -20.02 6.80 -4.64
N LEU A 139 -18.82 7.23 -5.02
CA LEU A 139 -18.55 8.58 -5.50
C LEU A 139 -18.92 8.78 -6.95
N GLY A 140 -19.41 7.79 -7.70
CA GLY A 140 -19.76 7.85 -9.12
C GLY A 140 -18.65 8.34 -10.06
N LEU A 141 -17.39 8.12 -9.70
CA LEU A 141 -16.23 8.31 -10.59
C LEU A 141 -16.23 7.28 -11.72
N HIS A 142 -16.77 6.08 -11.46
CA HIS A 142 -17.00 5.05 -12.46
C HIS A 142 -18.15 4.11 -12.03
N HIS A 143 -18.92 3.62 -12.99
CA HIS A 143 -20.03 2.67 -12.76
C HIS A 143 -19.62 1.18 -12.81
N GLN A 144 -18.39 0.86 -13.22
CA GLN A 144 -17.85 -0.49 -13.36
C GLN A 144 -16.51 -0.59 -12.61
N GLN A 145 -15.83 -1.72 -12.74
CA GLN A 145 -14.46 -1.84 -12.25
C GLN A 145 -13.58 -0.82 -12.96
N ILE A 146 -12.80 -0.05 -12.19
CA ILE A 146 -11.87 0.95 -12.69
C ILE A 146 -10.46 0.51 -12.34
N GLY A 147 -9.53 0.57 -13.28
CA GLY A 147 -8.12 0.31 -13.01
C GLY A 147 -7.49 1.48 -12.26
N LEU A 148 -6.50 1.20 -11.42
CA LEU A 148 -5.84 2.20 -10.58
C LEU A 148 -5.31 3.40 -11.36
N GLY A 149 -4.71 3.19 -12.55
CA GLY A 149 -4.23 4.28 -13.39
C GLY A 149 -5.34 5.22 -13.89
N SER A 150 -6.50 4.65 -14.23
CA SER A 150 -7.67 5.43 -14.61
C SER A 150 -8.25 6.19 -13.42
N LEU A 151 -8.22 5.59 -12.23
CA LEU A 151 -8.69 6.25 -10.99
C LEU A 151 -7.80 7.44 -10.62
N MET A 152 -6.47 7.26 -10.62
CA MET A 152 -5.51 8.36 -10.43
C MET A 152 -5.70 9.48 -11.48
N SER A 153 -6.04 9.12 -12.71
CA SER A 153 -6.32 10.09 -13.78
C SER A 153 -7.56 10.94 -13.51
N CYS A 154 -8.57 10.43 -12.79
CA CYS A 154 -9.71 11.24 -12.32
C CYS A 154 -9.26 12.40 -11.41
N TYR A 155 -8.13 12.23 -10.72
CA TYR A 155 -7.52 13.23 -9.86
C TYR A 155 -6.42 14.04 -10.55
N GLY A 156 -6.20 13.86 -11.85
CA GLY A 156 -5.19 14.59 -12.62
C GLY A 156 -3.75 14.19 -12.28
N CYS A 157 -3.53 12.98 -11.74
CA CYS A 157 -2.21 12.46 -11.43
C CYS A 157 -1.90 11.25 -12.32
N PRO A 158 -0.75 11.22 -13.02
CA PRO A 158 -0.33 10.02 -13.74
C PRO A 158 0.09 8.92 -12.76
N TYR A 159 -0.28 7.69 -13.08
CA TYR A 159 0.19 6.49 -12.39
C TYR A 159 1.52 6.04 -13.02
N ARG A 160 2.61 6.25 -12.29
CA ARG A 160 3.98 5.97 -12.76
C ARG A 160 4.48 4.63 -12.23
N ASP A 161 5.26 3.93 -13.05
CA ASP A 161 5.96 2.70 -12.68
C ASP A 161 5.03 1.65 -12.04
N SER A 162 3.92 1.35 -12.72
CA SER A 162 2.80 0.49 -12.30
C SER A 162 3.14 -1.01 -12.17
N HIS A 163 4.39 -1.35 -11.87
CA HIS A 163 4.95 -2.69 -12.00
C HIS A 163 5.61 -3.21 -10.73
N THR A 164 5.46 -2.49 -9.61
CA THR A 164 5.93 -2.90 -8.29
C THR A 164 4.76 -2.93 -7.32
N ALA A 165 4.77 -3.89 -6.39
CA ALA A 165 3.74 -3.94 -5.34
C ALA A 165 3.72 -2.67 -4.48
N GLY A 166 4.90 -2.06 -4.26
CA GLY A 166 5.06 -0.85 -3.46
C GLY A 166 4.37 0.37 -4.07
N ASN A 167 4.62 0.67 -5.36
CA ASN A 167 3.92 1.75 -6.07
C ASN A 167 2.41 1.50 -6.10
N ASP A 168 2.05 0.25 -6.32
CA ASP A 168 0.68 -0.22 -6.35
C ASP A 168 -0.07 0.07 -5.03
N ALA A 169 0.56 -0.19 -3.89
CA ALA A 169 0.03 0.20 -2.58
C ALA A 169 0.01 1.73 -2.42
N ALA A 170 1.09 2.42 -2.80
CA ALA A 170 1.19 3.86 -2.63
C ALA A 170 0.10 4.63 -3.37
N TYR A 171 -0.09 4.34 -4.66
CA TYR A 171 -1.13 4.99 -5.45
C TYR A 171 -2.53 4.62 -4.98
N THR A 172 -2.75 3.39 -4.48
CA THR A 172 -4.05 2.98 -3.91
C THR A 172 -4.42 3.80 -2.67
N ILE A 173 -3.48 4.06 -1.74
CA ILE A 173 -3.77 4.86 -0.54
C ILE A 173 -3.90 6.35 -0.86
N ILE A 174 -3.13 6.85 -1.83
CA ILE A 174 -3.24 8.23 -2.32
C ILE A 174 -4.64 8.44 -2.89
N ASP A 175 -5.10 7.57 -3.79
CA ASP A 175 -6.45 7.64 -4.36
C ASP A 175 -7.54 7.56 -3.27
N ALA A 176 -7.40 6.66 -2.30
CA ALA A 176 -8.35 6.53 -1.22
C ALA A 176 -8.45 7.81 -0.37
N ILE A 177 -7.32 8.46 -0.09
CA ILE A 177 -7.29 9.73 0.66
C ILE A 177 -7.88 10.86 -0.18
N LEU A 178 -7.55 10.95 -1.47
CA LEU A 178 -8.14 11.96 -2.36
C LEU A 178 -9.67 11.79 -2.48
N MET A 179 -10.15 10.55 -2.62
CA MET A 179 -11.59 10.22 -2.59
C MET A 179 -12.23 10.59 -1.26
N ALA A 180 -11.59 10.28 -0.14
CA ALA A 180 -12.14 10.54 1.19
C ALA A 180 -12.19 12.04 1.52
N VAL A 181 -11.18 12.81 1.11
CA VAL A 181 -11.08 14.24 1.43
C VAL A 181 -11.88 15.10 0.45
N TYR A 182 -11.84 14.80 -0.85
CA TYR A 182 -12.39 15.67 -1.89
C TYR A 182 -13.60 15.07 -2.63
N GLY A 183 -13.87 13.78 -2.47
CA GLY A 183 -14.86 13.09 -3.28
C GLY A 183 -14.55 13.26 -4.77
N ARG A 184 -15.53 13.72 -5.54
CA ARG A 184 -15.39 14.07 -6.97
C ARG A 184 -14.81 15.46 -7.22
N ASN A 185 -14.82 16.33 -6.22
CA ASN A 185 -14.62 17.78 -6.41
C ASN A 185 -13.30 18.21 -5.79
N VAL A 186 -12.22 18.07 -6.56
CA VAL A 186 -10.89 18.52 -6.13
C VAL A 186 -10.79 20.04 -6.30
N PRO A 187 -10.49 20.81 -5.24
CA PRO A 187 -10.23 22.24 -5.37
C PRO A 187 -9.03 22.52 -6.27
N LYS A 188 -8.99 23.71 -6.88
CA LYS A 188 -7.79 24.18 -7.55
C LYS A 188 -6.77 24.61 -6.50
N PHE A 189 -5.56 24.06 -6.60
CA PHE A 189 -4.43 24.42 -5.75
C PHE A 189 -3.30 25.02 -6.58
N SER A 190 -2.34 25.64 -5.89
CA SER A 190 -1.11 26.15 -6.51
C SER A 190 -0.18 25.04 -6.98
N LYS A 191 -0.18 23.90 -6.27
CA LYS A 191 0.54 22.68 -6.66
C LYS A 191 -0.36 21.76 -7.46
N THR A 192 0.20 21.08 -8.46
CA THR A 192 -0.49 20.00 -9.16
C THR A 192 -0.49 18.72 -8.32
N PRO A 193 -1.40 17.77 -8.59
CA PRO A 193 -1.39 16.45 -7.96
C PRO A 193 -0.02 15.75 -8.11
N LEU A 194 0.58 15.84 -9.29
CA LEU A 194 1.89 15.23 -9.58
C LEU A 194 3.00 15.82 -8.71
N GLN A 195 3.05 17.16 -8.56
CA GLN A 195 4.03 17.81 -7.69
C GLN A 195 3.88 17.36 -6.23
N VAL A 196 2.65 17.20 -5.75
CA VAL A 196 2.41 16.67 -4.40
C VAL A 196 2.88 15.23 -4.28
N VAL A 197 2.63 14.38 -5.29
CA VAL A 197 3.11 12.99 -5.31
C VAL A 197 4.63 12.93 -5.34
N ASP A 198 5.32 13.76 -6.13
CA ASP A 198 6.78 13.86 -6.15
C ASP A 198 7.34 14.22 -4.77
N GLU A 199 6.73 15.17 -4.07
CA GLU A 199 7.17 15.55 -2.72
C GLU A 199 6.89 14.46 -1.66
N VAL A 200 5.82 13.68 -1.84
CA VAL A 200 5.51 12.52 -0.98
C VAL A 200 6.52 11.40 -1.22
N GLU A 201 6.88 11.15 -2.48
CA GLU A 201 7.94 10.23 -2.90
C GLU A 201 9.27 10.58 -2.21
N GLU A 202 9.75 11.81 -2.37
CA GLU A 202 10.97 12.31 -1.73
C GLU A 202 10.92 12.25 -0.20
N ALA A 203 9.77 12.59 0.40
CA ALA A 203 9.59 12.50 1.85
C ALA A 203 9.64 11.06 2.34
N SER A 204 9.04 10.12 1.60
CA SER A 204 9.03 8.70 1.94
C SER A 204 10.42 8.09 1.92
N ILE A 205 11.24 8.43 0.92
CA ILE A 205 12.63 7.95 0.80
C ILE A 205 13.48 8.51 1.96
N ARG A 206 13.38 9.82 2.25
CA ARG A 206 14.14 10.44 3.35
C ARG A 206 13.81 9.88 4.73
N ARG A 207 12.56 9.50 4.95
CA ARG A 207 12.09 8.91 6.22
C ARG A 207 12.40 7.42 6.33
N SER A 208 12.75 6.78 5.21
CA SER A 208 13.10 5.37 5.19
C SER A 208 14.49 5.17 5.79
N VAL A 209 14.57 5.21 7.12
CA VAL A 209 15.70 4.63 7.84
C VAL A 209 15.51 3.12 7.77
N CYS A 210 16.52 2.39 7.29
CA CYS A 210 16.52 0.92 7.26
C CYS A 210 16.71 0.39 8.69
N ASP A 211 15.71 0.59 9.54
CA ASP A 211 15.72 0.18 10.94
C ASP A 211 14.34 -0.44 11.27
N TRP A 212 14.01 -1.49 10.53
CA TRP A 212 12.83 -2.31 10.83
C TRP A 212 13.08 -3.07 12.14
N GLY A 213 12.51 -2.53 13.23
CA GLY A 213 12.72 -2.99 14.60
C GLY A 213 12.96 -1.85 15.60
N THR A 214 13.29 -0.65 15.12
CA THR A 214 13.56 0.54 15.95
C THR A 214 12.72 1.73 15.47
N ARG A 215 11.40 1.63 15.73
CA ARG A 215 10.34 2.66 15.64
C ARG A 215 10.07 3.30 14.26
N PRO A 216 8.78 3.37 13.89
CA PRO A 216 8.06 4.62 14.10
C PRO A 216 6.87 4.44 15.05
N SER A 217 6.65 5.45 15.90
CA SER A 217 5.58 5.56 16.91
C SER A 217 4.18 5.80 16.32
N ALA A 218 3.83 5.14 15.21
CA ALA A 218 2.53 5.28 14.58
C ALA A 218 1.61 4.11 14.99
N ARG A 219 0.31 4.35 15.20
CA ARG A 219 -0.76 3.36 15.49
C ARG A 219 -1.80 3.36 14.35
N ALA A 220 -1.72 2.47 13.36
CA ALA A 220 -2.24 2.71 12.00
C ALA A 220 -3.43 1.90 11.48
N ALA A 221 -4.14 2.55 10.54
CA ALA A 221 -4.82 1.91 9.42
C ALA A 221 -3.78 1.46 8.38
N MET A 222 -3.96 0.25 7.82
CA MET A 222 -2.93 -0.45 7.07
C MET A 222 -3.45 -0.88 5.70
N LEU A 223 -2.84 -0.40 4.63
CA LEU A 223 -3.06 -0.89 3.28
C LEU A 223 -1.96 -1.89 2.91
N ILE A 224 -2.33 -3.10 2.51
CA ILE A 224 -1.41 -4.01 1.83
C ILE A 224 -1.92 -4.28 0.44
N ARG A 225 -1.02 -4.16 -0.54
CA ARG A 225 -1.24 -4.64 -1.89
C ARG A 225 -0.20 -5.69 -2.22
N ILE A 226 -0.68 -6.84 -2.69
CA ILE A 226 0.16 -7.96 -3.07
C ILE A 226 0.28 -7.97 -4.59
N CYS A 227 1.51 -8.00 -5.11
CA CYS A 227 1.74 -8.19 -6.53
C CYS A 227 2.22 -9.62 -6.77
N GLU A 228 1.42 -10.38 -7.51
CA GLU A 228 1.80 -11.69 -8.05
C GLU A 228 2.18 -11.57 -9.52
N LYS A 229 3.06 -12.47 -9.94
CA LYS A 229 3.52 -12.58 -11.33
C LYS A 229 3.20 -13.97 -11.84
N THR A 230 2.40 -14.05 -12.92
CA THR A 230 2.13 -15.32 -13.62
C THR A 230 3.42 -15.90 -14.17
N VAL A 231 3.89 -17.02 -13.62
CA VAL A 231 5.01 -17.78 -14.21
C VAL A 231 4.45 -18.68 -15.31
N VAL A 232 4.89 -18.47 -16.55
CA VAL A 232 4.83 -19.50 -17.59
C VAL A 232 6.08 -20.35 -17.39
N ARG A 233 5.92 -21.60 -16.94
CA ARG A 233 7.03 -22.56 -17.03
C ARG A 233 7.42 -22.66 -18.50
N GLY A 234 8.65 -22.29 -18.84
CA GLY A 234 9.25 -22.76 -20.08
C GLY A 234 9.28 -24.30 -20.07
N PRO A 235 9.35 -24.97 -21.23
CA PRO A 235 9.22 -26.42 -21.32
C PRO A 235 10.23 -27.23 -20.50
N ASP A 236 11.33 -26.63 -20.03
CA ASP A 236 12.43 -27.39 -19.45
C ASP A 236 12.68 -27.00 -17.99
N ALA A 237 12.31 -27.94 -17.12
CA ALA A 237 12.88 -28.14 -15.80
C ALA A 237 14.20 -28.94 -15.93
#